data_AF-A0A951F5D4-F1
#
_entry.id   AF-A0A951F5D4-F1
#
_cell.length_a   1.000
_cell.length_b   1.000
_cell.length_c   1.000
_cell.angle_alpha   90.00
_cell.angle_beta   90.00
_cell.angle_gamma   90.00
#
_symmetry.space_group_name_H-M   'P 1'
#
loop_
_entity.id
_entity.type
_entity.pdbx_description
1 polymer ?
#
loop_
_entity_poly.entity_id
_entity_poly.type
_entity_poly.pdbx_seq_one_letter_code
_entity_poly.pdbx_strand_id
1 'polypeptide(L)' 'MPPPRSFDLTVRVYGDGSEGAVLHKDDGKPNASITRVSLRWHDERQSRTVTRQGAASGRRYQVRSWRVVRESTPRQS' A
#
# COMPACT_ATOMS: atom_id res chain seq x y z
N MET A 1 -26.98 -0.49 4.50
CA MET A 1 -25.78 0.24 4.96
C MET A 1 -25.08 0.81 3.73
N PRO A 2 -24.79 2.12 3.66
CA PRO A 2 -24.06 2.67 2.52
C PRO A 2 -22.61 2.15 2.49
N PRO A 3 -22.02 1.90 1.31
CA PRO A 3 -20.66 1.42 1.20
C PRO A 3 -19.65 2.49 1.66
N PRO A 4 -18.48 2.09 2.18
CA PRO A 4 -17.50 3.02 2.74
C PRO A 4 -16.93 3.95 1.65
N ARG A 5 -16.70 5.22 2.04
CA ARG A 5 -16.17 6.29 1.15
C ARG A 5 -14.67 6.10 0.83
N SER A 6 -13.95 5.36 1.66
CA SER A 6 -12.53 5.02 1.51
C SER A 6 -12.24 3.62 2.03
N PHE A 7 -11.11 3.07 1.61
CA PHE A 7 -10.53 1.86 2.17
C PHE A 7 -9.22 2.24 2.86
N ASP A 8 -9.15 1.98 4.16
CA ASP A 8 -7.95 2.25 4.95
C ASP A 8 -6.97 1.09 4.80
N LEU A 9 -5.70 1.41 4.54
CA LEU A 9 -4.62 0.44 4.38
C LEU A 9 -3.60 0.58 5.52
N THR A 10 -3.20 -0.56 6.05
CA THR A 10 -2.02 -0.71 6.92
C THR A 10 -0.96 -1.48 6.16
N VAL A 11 0.22 -0.90 6.03
CA VAL A 11 1.34 -1.52 5.30
C VAL A 11 2.38 -2.03 6.30
N ARG A 12 2.77 -3.29 6.14
CA ARG A 12 3.93 -3.88 6.83
C ARG A 12 5.03 -4.12 5.81
N VAL A 13 6.21 -3.60 6.10
CA VAL A 13 7.40 -3.75 5.25
C VAL A 13 8.31 -4.77 5.91
N TYR A 14 8.66 -5.80 5.16
CA TYR A 14 9.59 -6.85 5.59
C TYR A 14 10.89 -6.71 4.80
N GLY A 15 12.03 -7.02 5.43
CA GLY A 15 13.34 -6.82 4.82
C GLY A 15 13.70 -5.34 4.67
N ASP A 16 14.41 -5.01 3.59
CA ASP A 16 14.85 -3.65 3.27
C ASP A 16 13.78 -2.82 2.52
N GLY A 17 12.63 -3.42 2.20
CA GLY A 17 11.55 -2.76 1.46
C GLY A 17 11.93 -2.26 0.07
N SER A 18 13.02 -2.78 -0.51
CA SER A 18 13.47 -2.48 -1.88
C SER A 18 12.41 -2.84 -2.92
N GLU A 19 11.70 -3.93 -2.68
CA GLU A 19 10.57 -4.41 -3.48
C GLU A 19 9.28 -3.68 -3.08
N GLY A 20 8.70 -2.97 -4.05
CA GLY A 20 7.41 -2.30 -3.90
C GLY A 20 6.23 -3.26 -4.09
N ALA A 21 5.02 -2.79 -3.75
CA ALA A 21 3.78 -3.51 -3.99
C ALA A 21 2.82 -2.69 -4.87
N VAL A 22 2.07 -3.34 -5.76
CA VAL A 22 1.03 -2.71 -6.56
C VAL A 22 -0.31 -3.36 -6.26
N LEU A 23 -1.26 -2.57 -5.78
CA LEU A 23 -2.64 -2.98 -5.59
C LEU A 23 -3.46 -2.58 -6.81
N HIS A 24 -4.18 -3.56 -7.36
CA HIS A 24 -5.12 -3.34 -8.44
C HIS A 24 -6.53 -3.41 -7.85
N LYS A 25 -7.31 -2.37 -8.07
CA LYS A 25 -8.74 -2.40 -7.79
C LYS A 25 -9.49 -2.61 -9.09
N ASP A 26 -10.12 -3.76 -9.15
CA ASP A 26 -11.14 -4.10 -10.12
C ASP A 26 -12.51 -3.94 -9.45
N ASP A 27 -13.47 -3.34 -10.16
CA ASP A 27 -14.86 -3.27 -9.72
C ASP A 27 -15.72 -4.38 -10.34
N GLY A 28 -15.09 -5.31 -11.07
CA GLY A 28 -15.70 -6.48 -11.69
C GLY A 28 -16.47 -6.15 -12.97
N LYS A 29 -16.42 -4.91 -13.45
CA LYS A 29 -17.14 -4.50 -14.66
C LYS A 29 -16.24 -4.57 -15.89
N PRO A 30 -16.72 -5.15 -17.00
CA PRO A 30 -15.99 -5.11 -18.26
C PRO A 30 -15.84 -3.63 -18.70
N ASN A 31 -14.60 -3.22 -18.95
CA ASN A 31 -14.18 -1.87 -19.37
C ASN A 31 -14.06 -0.79 -18.27
N ALA A 32 -14.09 -1.15 -16.98
CA ALA A 32 -13.81 -0.18 -15.93
C ALA A 32 -12.32 0.21 -15.89
N SER A 33 -12.05 1.49 -15.65
CA SER A 33 -10.68 1.97 -15.43
C SER A 33 -10.10 1.36 -14.16
N ILE A 34 -9.13 0.43 -14.30
CA ILE A 34 -8.42 -0.17 -13.18
C ILE A 34 -7.73 0.95 -12.38
N THR A 35 -8.03 1.04 -11.09
CA THR A 35 -7.26 1.90 -10.19
C THR A 35 -6.03 1.12 -9.73
N ARG A 36 -4.84 1.68 -9.96
CA ARG A 36 -3.58 1.16 -9.42
C ARG A 36 -3.11 2.01 -8.25
N VAL A 37 -2.67 1.35 -7.18
CA VAL A 37 -1.99 1.98 -6.05
C VAL A 37 -0.62 1.33 -5.89
N SER A 38 0.43 2.08 -6.18
CA SER A 38 1.81 1.64 -5.99
C SER A 38 2.32 2.11 -4.63
N LEU A 39 2.88 1.19 -3.86
CA LEU A 39 3.42 1.37 -2.52
C LEU A 39 4.92 1.07 -2.56
N ARG A 40 5.74 2.01 -2.10
CA ARG A 40 7.20 1.80 -2.03
C ARG A 40 7.77 2.32 -0.71
N TRP A 41 8.64 1.52 -0.11
CA TRP A 41 9.47 1.92 1.04
C TRP A 41 10.88 2.25 0.53
N HIS A 42 11.53 3.21 1.17
CA HIS A 42 12.90 3.58 0.89
C HIS A 42 13.68 3.56 2.21
N ASP A 43 14.36 2.45 2.51
CA ASP A 43 14.98 2.22 3.83
C ASP A 43 16.13 3.20 4.11
N GLU A 44 16.96 3.51 3.11
CA GLU A 44 18.04 4.50 3.20
C GLU A 44 17.56 5.87 3.70
N ARG A 45 16.36 6.26 3.27
CA ARG A 45 15.75 7.55 3.59
C ARG A 45 14.69 7.45 4.69
N GLN A 46 14.45 6.26 5.21
CA GLN A 46 13.33 5.91 6.08
C GLN A 46 12.00 6.55 5.64
N SER A 47 11.74 6.54 4.34
CA SER A 47 10.61 7.26 3.73
C SER A 47 9.73 6.34 2.89
N ARG A 48 8.54 6.83 2.53
CA ARG A 48 7.56 6.07 1.75
C ARG A 48 7.02 6.88 0.59
N THR A 49 6.62 6.19 -0.46
CA THR A 49 5.91 6.78 -1.60
C THR A 49 4.63 6.00 -1.88
N VAL A 50 3.54 6.74 -2.14
CA VAL A 50 2.26 6.19 -2.57
C VAL A 50 1.85 6.89 -3.86
N THR A 51 1.82 6.14 -4.96
CA THR A 51 1.41 6.66 -6.27
C THR A 51 0.08 6.04 -6.66
N ARG A 52 -0.82 6.83 -7.23
CA ARG A 52 -2.16 6.37 -7.65
C ARG A 52 -2.39 6.73 -9.11
N GLN A 53 -2.91 5.77 -9.87
CA GLN A 53 -3.24 5.93 -11.29
C GLN A 53 -4.64 5.36 -11.58
N GLY A 54 -5.39 6.00 -12.48
CA GLY A 54 -6.74 5.59 -12.88
C GLY A 54 -7.81 6.67 -12.64
N ALA A 55 -9.02 6.44 -13.17
CA ALA A 55 -10.12 7.41 -13.13
C ALA A 55 -10.51 7.77 -11.68
N ALA A 56 -10.20 9.01 -11.30
CA ALA A 56 -10.21 9.51 -9.93
C ALA A 56 -11.61 9.85 -9.37
N SER A 57 -12.65 9.11 -9.76
CA SER A 57 -14.02 9.27 -9.23
C SER A 57 -14.43 8.19 -8.22
N GLY A 58 -13.61 7.15 -8.03
CA GLY A 58 -13.89 6.01 -7.15
C GLY A 58 -13.27 6.07 -5.74
N ARG A 59 -13.91 5.35 -4.80
CA ARG A 59 -13.51 5.10 -3.39
C ARG A 59 -11.98 5.07 -3.21
N ARG A 60 -11.44 5.95 -2.36
CA ARG A 60 -10.00 6.21 -2.22
C ARG A 60 -9.34 5.22 -1.25
N TYR A 61 -8.23 4.60 -1.65
CA TYR A 61 -7.34 3.91 -0.70
C TYR A 61 -6.52 4.93 0.08
N GLN A 62 -6.58 4.88 1.41
CA GLN A 62 -5.79 5.74 2.29
C GLN A 62 -4.84 4.90 3.12
N VAL A 63 -3.53 5.09 2.96
CA VAL A 63 -2.57 4.41 3.83
C VAL A 63 -2.51 5.15 5.16
N ARG A 64 -2.94 4.49 6.22
CA ARG A 64 -2.99 5.05 7.58
C ARG A 64 -1.69 4.86 8.34
N SER A 65 -1.01 3.75 8.10
CA SER A 65 0.18 3.38 8.85
C SER A 65 1.15 2.56 8.03
N TRP A 66 2.44 2.79 8.26
CA TRP A 66 3.55 1.97 7.80
C TRP A 66 4.26 1.41 9.02
N ARG A 67 4.57 0.11 9.01
CA ARG A 67 5.37 -0.54 10.04
C ARG A 67 6.46 -1.37 9.39
N VAL A 68 7.71 -1.04 9.66
CA VAL A 68 8.85 -1.88 9.28
C VAL A 68 8.95 -3.01 10.30
N VAL A 69 8.99 -4.25 9.82
CA VAL A 69 9.14 -5.45 10.63
C VAL A 69 10.55 -5.97 10.39
N ARG A 70 11.44 -5.70 11.36
CA ARG A 70 12.80 -6.24 11.38
C ARG A 70 12.81 -7.37 12.40
N GLU A 71 13.27 -8.56 12.02
CA GLU A 71 13.57 -9.59 13.00
C GLU A 71 14.64 -9.04 13.94
N SER A 72 14.27 -8.86 15.20
CA SER A 72 15.26 -8.65 16.25
C SER A 72 15.82 -10.03 16.55
N THR A 73 16.91 -10.43 15.90
CA THR A 73 17.63 -11.64 16.30
C THR A 73 17.99 -11.47 17.78
N PRO A 74 17.47 -12.28 18.72
CA PRO A 74 18.01 -12.26 20.06
C PRO A 74 19.45 -12.76 19.95
N ARG A 75 20.42 -11.94 20.38
CA ARG A 75 21.77 -12.45 20.62
C ARG A 75 21.64 -13.53 21.69
N GLN A 76 21.68 -14.79 21.29
CA GLN A 76 21.97 -15.86 22.24
C GLN A 76 23.37 -15.57 22.79
N SER A 77 23.41 -15.38 24.10
CA SER A 77 24.62 -15.23 24.90
C SER A 77 25.17 -16.60 25.25
#